data_AF-A0A1M4UK81-F1
#
_entry.id   AF-A0A1M4UK81-F1
#
_cell.length_a   1.000
_cell.length_b   1.000
_cell.length_c   1.000
_cell.angle_alpha   90.00
_cell.angle_beta   90.00
_cell.angle_gamma   90.00
#
_symmetry.space_group_name_H-M   'P 1'
#
loop_
_entity.id
_entity.type
_entity.pdbx_description
1 polymer ?
#
loop_
_entity_poly.entity_id
_entity_poly.type
_entity_poly.pdbx_seq_one_letter_code
_entity_poly.pdbx_strand_id
1 'polypeptide(L)'
;MVENNIEVEGVYGVSVGALNGAGYVMGKLSEIEKLWKNIDDKDIFDLDTKNHHYKLKPFIFDPSPLYNFLNEIISEELILNSKYDYGILTFNITDFKPVFIRKEEMKGKMVDYIFASASYPLFGAIEIDGKKYTDGGVFSNTYPAFLADKYGYNKVIAVFPVIDTPTDFILYAILKTKKNILIIRPSDSVPFPLNFSPNYSEILIEMGYEDAKVISSFF
;
A
#
# COMPACT_ATOMS: atom_id res chain seq x y z
N MET A 1 11.35 -12.14 3.71
CA MET A 1 11.50 -12.39 2.24
C MET A 1 12.93 -12.20 1.78
N VAL A 2 13.50 -10.99 1.86
CA VAL A 2 14.86 -10.68 1.36
C VAL A 2 15.93 -11.57 1.98
N GLU A 3 15.95 -11.70 3.31
CA GLU A 3 16.93 -12.54 4.03
C GLU A 3 16.86 -14.04 3.68
N ASN A 4 15.69 -14.51 3.24
CA ASN A 4 15.48 -15.90 2.84
C ASN A 4 15.73 -16.11 1.33
N ASN A 5 16.23 -15.10 0.60
CA ASN A 5 16.45 -15.13 -0.85
C ASN A 5 15.22 -15.58 -1.64
N ILE A 6 14.02 -15.22 -1.16
CA ILE A 6 12.78 -15.52 -1.88
C ILE A 6 12.73 -14.63 -3.12
N GLU A 7 12.70 -15.27 -4.29
CA GLU A 7 12.55 -14.56 -5.56
C GLU A 7 11.10 -14.09 -5.73
N VAL A 8 10.95 -12.78 -5.89
CA VAL A 8 9.66 -12.10 -6.10
C VAL A 8 9.67 -11.49 -7.49
N GLU A 9 8.67 -11.82 -8.29
CA GLU A 9 8.51 -11.29 -9.64
C GLU A 9 7.57 -10.08 -9.68
N GLY A 10 6.59 -10.01 -8.77
CA GLY A 10 5.57 -8.97 -8.75
C GLY A 10 5.22 -8.52 -7.32
N VAL A 11 4.97 -7.22 -7.17
CA VAL A 11 4.59 -6.60 -5.90
C VAL A 11 3.35 -5.74 -6.11
N TYR A 12 2.22 -6.14 -5.52
CA TYR A 12 0.94 -5.41 -5.65
C TYR A 12 0.45 -4.91 -4.30
N GLY A 13 0.12 -3.62 -4.24
CA GLY A 13 -0.22 -2.94 -2.99
C GLY A 13 -1.56 -2.22 -3.02
N VAL A 14 -2.08 -1.94 -1.83
CA VAL A 14 -3.23 -1.06 -1.59
C VAL A 14 -2.93 -0.27 -0.31
N SER A 15 -3.32 1.00 -0.27
CA SER A 15 -3.04 1.87 0.87
C SER A 15 -1.54 1.92 1.20
N VAL A 16 -1.19 1.82 2.48
CA VAL A 16 0.21 1.71 2.94
C VAL A 16 0.99 0.57 2.26
N GLY A 17 0.30 -0.48 1.78
CA GLY A 17 0.90 -1.56 1.01
C GLY A 17 1.45 -1.11 -0.35
N ALA A 18 0.83 -0.09 -0.97
CA ALA A 18 1.37 0.53 -2.19
C ALA A 18 2.70 1.25 -1.88
N LEU A 19 2.73 2.04 -0.81
CA LEU A 19 3.94 2.75 -0.38
C LEU A 19 5.08 1.78 -0.03
N ASN A 20 4.81 0.78 0.82
CA ASN A 20 5.80 -0.22 1.20
C ASN A 20 6.26 -1.05 -0.01
N GLY A 21 5.33 -1.37 -0.93
CA GLY A 21 5.63 -2.04 -2.19
C GLY A 21 6.57 -1.23 -3.07
N ALA A 22 6.32 0.07 -3.23
CA ALA A 22 7.22 0.97 -3.95
C ALA A 22 8.63 0.99 -3.33
N GLY A 23 8.72 1.07 -2.00
CA GLY A 23 9.99 0.96 -1.27
C GLY A 23 10.75 -0.33 -1.57
N TYR A 24 10.06 -1.47 -1.56
CA TYR A 24 10.64 -2.76 -1.92
C TYR A 24 11.18 -2.75 -3.35
N VAL A 25 10.35 -2.30 -4.29
CA VAL A 25 10.62 -2.32 -5.73
C VAL A 25 11.80 -1.40 -6.10
N MET A 26 11.94 -0.27 -5.42
CA MET A 26 13.09 0.64 -5.56
C MET A 26 14.38 0.11 -4.91
N GLY A 27 14.33 -0.99 -4.14
CA GLY A 27 15.46 -1.48 -3.36
C GLY A 27 15.77 -0.64 -2.11
N LYS A 28 14.77 0.09 -1.60
CA LYS A 28 14.90 1.10 -0.52
C LYS A 28 14.23 0.67 0.79
N LEU A 29 14.19 -0.63 1.08
CA LEU A 29 13.50 -1.15 2.26
C LEU A 29 14.04 -0.58 3.58
N SER A 30 15.36 -0.47 3.74
CA SER A 30 15.97 0.11 4.95
C SER A 30 15.62 1.58 5.13
N GLU A 31 15.49 2.35 4.04
CA GLU A 31 15.05 3.74 4.08
C GLU A 31 13.59 3.84 4.53
N ILE A 32 12.70 2.97 4.01
CA ILE A 32 11.29 2.91 4.42
C ILE A 32 11.12 2.43 5.86
N GLU A 33 11.90 1.45 6.31
CA GLU A 33 11.86 1.01 7.71
C GLU A 33 12.29 2.15 8.65
N LYS A 34 13.42 2.80 8.34
CA LYS A 34 13.89 3.95 9.11
C LYS A 34 12.86 5.06 9.10
N LEU A 35 12.22 5.32 7.97
CA LEU A 35 11.17 6.31 7.87
C LEU A 35 10.02 6.02 8.85
N TRP A 36 9.42 4.83 8.81
CA TRP A 36 8.29 4.48 9.67
C TRP A 36 8.62 4.62 11.17
N LYS A 37 9.89 4.39 11.53
CA LYS A 37 10.42 4.57 12.89
C LYS A 37 10.69 6.02 13.28
N ASN A 38 10.53 7.00 12.39
CA ASN A 38 10.89 8.40 12.65
C ASN A 38 9.81 9.43 12.28
N ILE A 39 8.75 9.04 11.57
CA ILE A 39 7.64 9.94 11.25
C ILE A 39 6.62 10.00 12.38
N ASP A 40 5.90 11.11 12.47
CA ASP A 40 4.70 11.27 13.30
C ASP A 40 3.50 11.82 12.51
N ASP A 41 2.37 12.03 13.18
CA ASP A 41 1.12 12.49 12.55
C ASP A 41 1.31 13.78 11.71
N LYS A 42 2.19 14.69 12.13
CA LYS A 42 2.41 15.99 11.47
C LYS A 42 3.18 15.86 10.15
N ASP A 43 3.97 14.80 10.02
CA ASP A 43 4.65 14.47 8.77
C ASP A 43 3.68 13.88 7.73
N ILE A 44 2.50 13.42 8.18
CA ILE A 44 1.49 12.81 7.32
C ILE A 44 0.37 13.79 6.97
N PHE A 45 -0.16 14.53 7.93
CA PHE A 45 -1.31 15.40 7.70
C PHE A 45 -1.33 16.66 8.58
N ASP A 46 -1.99 17.70 8.07
CA ASP A 46 -2.34 18.92 8.81
C ASP A 46 -3.84 18.90 9.16
N LEU A 47 -4.20 19.59 10.24
CA LEU A 47 -5.58 19.85 10.63
C LEU A 47 -6.19 21.02 9.83
N ASP A 48 -5.37 21.92 9.27
CA ASP A 48 -5.84 23.00 8.40
C ASP A 48 -5.99 22.56 6.94
N THR A 49 -7.23 22.44 6.49
CA THR A 49 -7.56 22.06 5.10
C THR A 49 -7.58 23.24 4.11
N LYS A 50 -7.37 24.48 4.54
CA LYS A 50 -7.48 25.66 3.67
C LYS A 50 -6.30 25.83 2.73
N ASN A 51 -5.08 25.54 3.19
CA ASN A 51 -3.84 25.77 2.46
C ASN A 51 -3.22 24.45 1.97
N HIS A 52 -3.92 23.77 1.06
CA HIS A 52 -3.52 22.46 0.55
C HIS A 52 -2.92 22.51 -0.86
N HIS A 53 -2.21 21.45 -1.24
CA HIS A 53 -1.68 21.25 -2.59
C HIS A 53 -2.82 21.16 -3.63
N TYR A 54 -2.72 21.87 -4.76
CA TYR A 54 -3.83 22.11 -5.70
C TYR A 54 -4.49 20.84 -6.29
N LYS A 55 -3.74 19.73 -6.42
CA LYS A 55 -4.27 18.43 -6.88
C LYS A 55 -5.14 17.74 -5.83
N LEU A 56 -4.92 18.06 -4.56
CA LEU A 56 -5.60 17.42 -3.44
C LEU A 56 -6.97 18.05 -3.24
N LYS A 57 -7.90 17.25 -2.75
CA LYS A 57 -9.24 17.63 -2.32
C LYS A 57 -9.41 17.10 -0.90
N PRO A 58 -8.83 17.79 0.10
CA PRO A 58 -8.88 17.36 1.50
C PRO A 58 -10.31 17.17 2.00
N PHE A 59 -10.49 16.30 2.99
CA PHE A 59 -11.78 16.11 3.64
C PHE A 59 -11.76 16.57 5.11
N ILE A 60 -11.19 15.78 6.01
CA ILE A 60 -11.05 16.12 7.44
C ILE A 60 -9.64 16.63 7.73
N PHE A 61 -8.63 15.99 7.16
CA PHE A 61 -7.22 16.39 7.29
C PHE A 61 -6.66 16.76 5.93
N ASP A 62 -5.67 17.67 5.91
CA ASP A 62 -4.88 17.99 4.72
C ASP A 62 -3.71 17.03 4.59
N PRO A 63 -3.69 16.16 3.58
CA PRO A 63 -2.60 15.22 3.35
C PRO A 63 -1.46 15.81 2.51
N SER A 64 -1.37 17.14 2.37
CA SER A 64 -0.25 17.80 1.70
C SER A 64 1.13 17.40 2.25
N PRO A 65 1.34 17.23 3.58
CA PRO A 65 2.59 16.71 4.12
C PRO A 65 2.92 15.32 3.55
N LEU A 66 1.99 14.36 3.60
CA LEU A 66 2.17 13.04 2.99
C LEU A 66 2.46 13.14 1.48
N TYR A 67 1.73 13.98 0.74
CA TYR A 67 1.95 14.11 -0.71
C TYR A 67 3.36 14.65 -1.02
N ASN A 68 3.80 15.68 -0.31
CA ASN A 68 5.15 16.23 -0.47
C ASN A 68 6.21 15.19 -0.09
N PHE A 69 5.99 14.52 1.03
CA PHE A 69 6.84 13.45 1.52
C PHE A 69 7.01 12.34 0.47
N LEU A 70 5.93 11.86 -0.15
CA LEU A 70 5.99 10.87 -1.23
C LEU A 70 6.77 11.37 -2.45
N ASN A 71 6.68 12.66 -2.80
CA ASN A 71 7.47 13.23 -3.89
C ASN A 71 8.98 13.24 -3.60
N GLU A 72 9.38 13.27 -2.33
CA GLU A 72 10.80 13.22 -1.94
C GLU A 72 11.36 11.79 -2.01
N ILE A 73 10.59 10.79 -1.58
CA ILE A 73 11.10 9.42 -1.42
C ILE A 73 10.85 8.51 -2.64
N ILE A 74 9.83 8.79 -3.44
CA ILE A 74 9.47 7.95 -4.59
C ILE A 74 10.23 8.41 -5.83
N SER A 75 11.03 7.51 -6.39
CA SER A 75 11.64 7.68 -7.70
C SER A 75 10.88 6.85 -8.74
N GLU A 76 10.18 7.53 -9.65
CA GLU A 76 9.50 6.88 -10.77
C GLU A 76 10.48 6.09 -11.65
N GLU A 77 11.67 6.64 -11.89
CA GLU A 77 12.72 5.98 -12.68
C GLU A 77 13.13 4.64 -12.06
N LEU A 78 13.38 4.60 -10.75
CA LEU A 78 13.76 3.35 -10.07
C LEU A 78 12.64 2.31 -10.14
N ILE A 79 11.38 2.73 -9.99
CA ILE A 79 10.23 1.80 -10.06
C ILE A 79 10.09 1.24 -11.48
N LEU A 80 10.11 2.10 -12.51
CA LEU A 80 9.96 1.68 -13.90
C LEU A 80 11.11 0.75 -14.33
N ASN A 81 12.35 1.11 -14.01
CA ASN A 81 13.54 0.34 -14.39
C ASN A 81 13.80 -0.89 -13.51
N SER A 82 13.06 -1.07 -12.42
CA SER A 82 13.18 -2.27 -11.58
C SER A 82 12.80 -3.54 -12.34
N LYS A 83 13.39 -4.67 -11.93
CA LYS A 83 13.03 -6.00 -12.46
C LYS A 83 11.64 -6.48 -12.05
N TYR A 84 11.05 -5.86 -11.03
CA TYR A 84 9.77 -6.28 -10.48
C TYR A 84 8.63 -5.74 -11.32
N ASP A 85 7.60 -6.55 -11.51
CA ASP A 85 6.28 -5.99 -11.78
C ASP A 85 5.78 -5.26 -10.52
N TYR A 86 5.10 -4.14 -10.72
CA TYR A 86 4.55 -3.35 -9.63
C TYR A 86 3.18 -2.84 -10.01
N GLY A 87 2.27 -2.80 -9.05
CA GLY A 87 0.93 -2.33 -9.26
C GLY A 87 0.23 -1.96 -7.97
N ILE A 88 -0.79 -1.13 -8.09
CA ILE A 88 -1.53 -0.62 -6.95
C ILE A 88 -3.01 -0.73 -7.19
N LEU A 89 -3.78 -0.77 -6.10
CA LEU A 89 -5.22 -0.60 -6.12
C LEU A 89 -5.59 0.78 -5.56
N THR A 90 -6.39 1.53 -6.31
CA THR A 90 -7.03 2.77 -5.85
C THR A 90 -8.52 2.71 -6.18
N PHE A 91 -9.33 3.61 -5.63
CA PHE A 91 -10.73 3.74 -5.96
C PHE A 91 -10.99 5.03 -6.73
N ASN A 92 -11.51 4.90 -7.95
CA ASN A 92 -11.94 6.05 -8.75
C ASN A 92 -13.35 6.46 -8.30
N ILE A 93 -13.43 7.60 -7.62
CA ILE A 93 -14.68 8.16 -7.11
C ILE A 93 -15.57 8.66 -8.24
N THR A 94 -14.98 9.25 -9.28
CA THR A 94 -15.73 9.82 -10.43
C THR A 94 -16.49 8.75 -11.19
N ASP A 95 -15.84 7.61 -11.47
CA ASP A 95 -16.43 6.48 -12.20
C ASP A 95 -17.05 5.43 -11.24
N PHE A 96 -16.91 5.63 -9.93
CA PHE A 96 -17.35 4.74 -8.85
C PHE A 96 -16.91 3.28 -9.04
N LYS A 97 -15.60 3.06 -9.24
CA LYS A 97 -15.03 1.72 -9.44
C LYS A 97 -13.63 1.57 -8.84
N PRO A 98 -13.25 0.37 -8.37
CA PRO A 98 -11.85 0.08 -8.08
C PRO A 98 -11.04 0.09 -9.38
N VAL A 99 -9.80 0.57 -9.31
CA VAL A 99 -8.87 0.61 -10.43
C VAL A 99 -7.54 0.02 -9.97
N PHE A 100 -7.15 -1.08 -10.61
CA PHE A 100 -5.81 -1.63 -10.48
C PHE A 100 -4.93 -1.08 -11.59
N ILE A 101 -3.77 -0.54 -11.24
CA ILE A 101 -2.88 0.19 -12.15
C ILE A 101 -1.48 -0.37 -12.01
N ARG A 102 -0.88 -0.85 -13.10
CA ARG A 102 0.51 -1.33 -13.09
C ARG A 102 1.50 -0.20 -13.36
N LYS A 103 2.77 -0.41 -13.01
CA LYS A 103 3.83 0.61 -13.08
C LYS A 103 3.93 1.32 -14.43
N GLU A 104 3.75 0.59 -15.52
CA GLU A 104 3.80 1.14 -16.88
C GLU A 104 2.67 2.14 -17.14
N GLU A 105 1.49 1.89 -16.58
CA GLU A 105 0.31 2.76 -16.69
C GLU A 105 0.41 4.00 -15.78
N MET A 106 1.24 3.93 -14.73
CA MET A 106 1.49 5.03 -13.81
C MET A 106 2.52 6.04 -14.32
N LYS A 107 3.16 5.79 -15.46
CA LYS A 107 4.23 6.64 -15.99
C LYS A 107 3.81 8.11 -16.14
N GLY A 108 4.62 9.02 -15.61
CA GLY A 108 4.40 10.46 -15.52
C GLY A 108 3.49 10.88 -14.36
N LYS A 109 2.89 9.94 -13.64
CA LYS A 109 1.93 10.16 -12.54
C LYS A 109 2.14 9.17 -11.38
N MET A 110 3.36 8.63 -11.24
CA MET A 110 3.65 7.55 -10.30
C MET A 110 3.30 7.94 -8.86
N VAL A 111 3.78 9.11 -8.42
CA VAL A 111 3.51 9.63 -7.08
C VAL A 111 2.03 9.91 -6.88
N ASP A 112 1.35 10.49 -7.88
CA ASP A 112 -0.09 10.78 -7.81
C ASP A 112 -0.91 9.51 -7.56
N TYR A 113 -0.61 8.43 -8.29
CA TYR A 113 -1.32 7.17 -8.14
C TYR A 113 -0.97 6.45 -6.83
N ILE A 114 0.30 6.42 -6.42
CA ILE A 114 0.68 5.86 -5.11
C ILE A 114 -0.01 6.62 -3.98
N PHE A 115 -0.02 7.95 -4.05
CA PHE A 115 -0.77 8.79 -3.13
C PHE A 115 -2.26 8.48 -3.18
N ALA A 116 -2.87 8.35 -4.37
CA ALA A 116 -4.28 7.99 -4.50
C ALA A 116 -4.60 6.68 -3.77
N SER A 117 -3.74 5.66 -3.90
CA SER A 117 -3.89 4.40 -3.20
C SER A 117 -3.77 4.55 -1.68
N ALA A 118 -2.90 5.44 -1.19
CA ALA A 118 -2.64 5.70 0.23
C ALA A 118 -3.49 6.83 0.86
N SER A 119 -4.37 7.45 0.09
CA SER A 119 -5.18 8.59 0.52
C SER A 119 -6.35 8.13 1.38
N TYR A 120 -6.05 7.73 2.62
CA TYR A 120 -7.02 7.26 3.62
C TYR A 120 -8.29 8.14 3.63
N PRO A 121 -9.51 7.61 3.82
CA PRO A 121 -10.74 8.39 3.57
C PRO A 121 -10.85 9.75 4.27
N LEU A 122 -10.23 9.92 5.44
CA LEU A 122 -10.20 11.21 6.14
C LEU A 122 -9.30 12.27 5.47
N PHE A 123 -8.37 11.85 4.62
CA PHE A 123 -7.51 12.70 3.78
C PHE A 123 -8.22 13.19 2.52
N GLY A 124 -9.34 12.57 2.14
CA GLY A 124 -10.10 12.93 0.95
C GLY A 124 -9.56 12.28 -0.33
N ALA A 125 -9.41 13.08 -1.38
CA ALA A 125 -9.10 12.58 -2.72
C ALA A 125 -7.98 13.36 -3.41
N ILE A 126 -7.36 12.75 -4.42
CA ILE A 126 -6.48 13.41 -5.38
C ILE A 126 -7.15 13.46 -6.76
N GLU A 127 -6.94 14.54 -7.49
CA GLU A 127 -7.38 14.68 -8.87
C GLU A 127 -6.26 14.29 -9.85
N ILE A 128 -6.54 13.32 -10.73
CA ILE A 128 -5.63 12.81 -11.74
C ILE A 128 -6.41 12.76 -13.06
N ASP A 129 -5.95 13.52 -14.07
CA ASP A 129 -6.60 13.66 -15.38
C ASP A 129 -8.11 13.98 -15.29
N GLY A 130 -8.48 14.90 -14.38
CA GLY A 130 -9.86 15.33 -14.18
C GLY A 130 -10.76 14.30 -13.48
N LYS A 131 -10.21 13.17 -13.01
CA LYS A 131 -10.93 12.18 -12.20
C LYS A 131 -10.42 12.19 -10.76
N LYS A 132 -11.32 11.92 -9.82
CA LYS A 132 -11.00 11.89 -8.38
C LYS A 132 -10.73 10.46 -7.93
N TYR A 133 -9.67 10.29 -7.16
CA TYR A 133 -9.25 9.00 -6.62
C TYR A 133 -9.02 9.08 -5.12
N THR A 134 -9.27 7.97 -4.43
CA THR A 134 -9.03 7.79 -2.99
C THR A 134 -8.51 6.37 -2.71
N ASP A 135 -8.26 6.07 -1.44
CA ASP A 135 -7.69 4.79 -1.01
C ASP A 135 -8.47 3.59 -1.58
N GLY A 136 -7.76 2.60 -2.13
CA GLY A 136 -8.37 1.38 -2.66
C GLY A 136 -8.92 0.43 -1.60
N GLY A 137 -8.49 0.59 -0.35
CA GLY A 137 -8.96 -0.16 0.81
C GLY A 137 -10.45 0.07 1.11
N VAL A 138 -11.02 1.18 0.63
CA VAL A 138 -12.49 1.41 0.69
C VAL A 138 -13.28 0.35 -0.07
N PHE A 139 -12.67 -0.23 -1.10
CA PHE A 139 -13.24 -1.35 -1.83
C PHE A 139 -12.83 -2.67 -1.19
N SER A 140 -11.52 -2.91 -1.08
CA SER A 140 -10.97 -4.17 -0.54
C SER A 140 -9.46 -4.10 -0.34
N ASN A 141 -9.02 -4.45 0.87
CA ASN A 141 -7.61 -4.66 1.21
C ASN A 141 -7.04 -5.98 0.65
N THR A 142 -7.90 -6.95 0.35
CA THR A 142 -7.50 -8.31 -0.09
C THR A 142 -7.47 -8.48 -1.61
N TYR A 143 -8.08 -7.57 -2.36
CA TYR A 143 -8.22 -7.66 -3.81
C TYR A 143 -6.89 -7.72 -4.59
N PRO A 144 -5.79 -7.04 -4.20
CA PRO A 144 -4.51 -7.18 -4.90
C PRO A 144 -4.00 -8.62 -4.98
N ALA A 145 -4.18 -9.42 -3.92
CA ALA A 145 -3.78 -10.83 -3.91
C ALA A 145 -4.64 -11.68 -4.84
N PHE A 146 -5.94 -11.37 -4.94
CA PHE A 146 -6.83 -12.01 -5.91
C PHE A 146 -6.42 -11.71 -7.36
N LEU A 147 -5.98 -10.49 -7.64
CA LEU A 147 -5.45 -10.12 -8.96
C LEU A 147 -4.13 -10.83 -9.25
N ALA A 148 -3.22 -10.93 -8.29
CA ALA A 148 -1.99 -11.71 -8.44
C ALA A 148 -2.29 -13.17 -8.81
N ASP A 149 -3.21 -13.85 -8.10
CA ASP A 149 -3.64 -15.21 -8.44
C ASP A 149 -4.18 -15.29 -9.89
N LYS A 150 -4.98 -14.29 -10.29
CA LYS A 150 -5.57 -14.23 -11.64
C LYS A 150 -4.54 -13.95 -12.75
N TYR A 151 -3.47 -13.20 -12.46
CA TYR A 151 -2.39 -12.93 -13.41
C TYR A 151 -1.44 -14.12 -13.61
N GLY A 152 -1.66 -15.22 -12.88
CA GLY A 152 -0.98 -16.49 -13.13
C GLY A 152 0.32 -16.68 -12.36
N TYR A 153 0.56 -15.91 -11.29
CA TYR A 153 1.71 -16.15 -10.41
C TYR A 153 1.60 -17.52 -9.73
N ASN A 154 2.68 -18.32 -9.82
CA ASN A 154 2.71 -19.69 -9.32
C ASN A 154 2.52 -19.79 -7.81
N LYS A 155 2.98 -18.78 -7.07
CA LYS A 155 2.86 -18.64 -5.62
C LYS A 155 2.58 -17.18 -5.29
N VAL A 156 1.66 -16.92 -4.37
CA VAL A 156 1.31 -15.58 -3.88
C VAL A 156 1.53 -15.53 -2.38
N ILE A 157 2.29 -14.53 -1.92
CA ILE A 157 2.39 -14.19 -0.49
C ILE A 157 1.47 -12.99 -0.28
N ALA A 158 0.40 -13.18 0.47
CA ALA A 158 -0.62 -12.17 0.73
C ALA A 158 -0.54 -11.70 2.18
N VAL A 159 -0.17 -10.44 2.39
CA VAL A 159 -0.06 -9.84 3.73
C VAL A 159 -1.28 -8.97 3.98
N PHE A 160 -2.10 -9.35 4.98
CA PHE A 160 -3.33 -8.63 5.32
C PHE A 160 -3.28 -8.14 6.77
N PRO A 161 -2.79 -6.91 7.02
CA PRO A 161 -2.82 -6.32 8.35
C PRO A 161 -4.24 -6.20 8.90
N VAL A 162 -5.20 -5.86 8.02
CA VAL A 162 -6.61 -5.66 8.36
C VAL A 162 -7.50 -6.39 7.34
N ILE A 163 -8.62 -6.92 7.84
CA ILE A 163 -9.74 -7.45 7.06
C ILE A 163 -11.00 -6.89 7.71
N ASP A 164 -11.59 -5.88 7.06
CA ASP A 164 -12.59 -5.01 7.66
C ASP A 164 -13.83 -4.81 6.79
N THR A 165 -13.77 -5.05 5.48
CA THR A 165 -14.93 -4.95 4.59
C THR A 165 -15.60 -6.31 4.32
N PRO A 166 -16.93 -6.35 4.06
CA PRO A 166 -17.60 -7.57 3.62
C PRO A 166 -16.95 -8.20 2.38
N THR A 167 -16.48 -7.37 1.44
CA THR A 167 -15.73 -7.81 0.26
C THR A 167 -14.45 -8.53 0.65
N ASP A 168 -13.71 -7.99 1.63
CA ASP A 168 -12.50 -8.63 2.13
C ASP A 168 -12.77 -10.00 2.74
N PHE A 169 -13.82 -10.15 3.54
CA PHE A 169 -14.16 -11.46 4.11
C PHE A 169 -14.47 -12.50 3.02
N ILE A 170 -15.18 -12.12 1.97
CA ILE A 170 -15.51 -13.01 0.84
C ILE A 170 -14.23 -13.40 0.09
N LEU A 171 -13.42 -12.43 -0.31
CA LEU A 171 -12.20 -12.68 -1.07
C LEU A 171 -11.18 -13.47 -0.24
N TYR A 172 -11.01 -13.10 1.03
CA TYR A 172 -10.19 -13.84 1.97
C TYR A 172 -10.59 -15.31 2.08
N ALA A 173 -11.89 -15.60 2.20
CA ALA A 173 -12.39 -16.97 2.25
C ALA A 173 -12.03 -17.75 0.97
N ILE A 174 -12.14 -17.12 -0.20
CA ILE A 174 -11.74 -17.72 -1.48
C ILE A 174 -10.23 -17.97 -1.49
N LEU A 175 -9.42 -16.97 -1.14
CA LEU A 175 -7.95 -17.06 -1.14
C LEU A 175 -7.46 -18.18 -0.21
N LYS A 176 -8.10 -18.40 0.94
CA LYS A 176 -7.76 -19.50 1.86
C LYS A 176 -7.94 -20.91 1.27
N THR A 177 -8.75 -21.06 0.22
CA THR A 177 -8.93 -22.36 -0.45
C THR A 177 -7.80 -22.67 -1.44
N LYS A 178 -6.96 -21.69 -1.76
CA LYS A 178 -5.93 -21.77 -2.79
C LYS A 178 -4.61 -22.27 -2.20
N LYS A 179 -4.11 -23.40 -2.69
CA LYS A 179 -2.85 -24.00 -2.20
C LYS A 179 -1.60 -23.20 -2.58
N ASN A 180 -1.69 -22.37 -3.61
CA ASN A 180 -0.62 -21.49 -4.07
C ASN A 180 -0.58 -20.14 -3.36
N ILE A 181 -1.42 -19.91 -2.34
CA ILE A 181 -1.47 -18.63 -1.62
C ILE A 181 -1.08 -18.86 -0.16
N LEU A 182 0.01 -18.23 0.26
CA LEU A 182 0.37 -18.08 1.66
C LEU A 182 -0.20 -16.77 2.17
N ILE A 183 -1.07 -16.84 3.17
CA ILE A 183 -1.64 -15.67 3.84
C ILE A 183 -0.86 -15.43 5.13
N ILE A 184 -0.38 -14.21 5.29
CA ILE A 184 0.27 -13.71 6.51
C ILE A 184 -0.63 -12.64 7.11
N ARG A 185 -0.88 -12.76 8.41
CA ARG A 185 -1.65 -11.80 9.20
C ARG A 185 -0.92 -11.52 10.51
N PRO A 186 -1.14 -10.32 11.10
CA PRO A 186 -0.63 -10.00 12.43
C PRO A 186 -0.93 -11.10 13.44
N SER A 187 0.07 -11.52 14.20
CA SER A 187 -0.11 -12.44 15.34
C SER A 187 -0.75 -11.77 16.56
N ASP A 188 -0.70 -10.44 16.63
CA ASP A 188 -1.35 -9.63 17.67
C ASP A 188 -2.13 -8.45 17.05
N SER A 189 -2.70 -7.62 17.92
CA SER A 189 -3.57 -6.50 17.59
C SER A 189 -2.80 -5.40 16.87
N VAL A 190 -3.30 -5.03 15.69
CA VAL A 190 -2.94 -3.79 15.01
C VAL A 190 -3.84 -2.65 15.48
N PRO A 191 -3.33 -1.42 15.59
CA PRO A 191 -4.07 -0.28 16.08
C PRO A 191 -5.07 0.15 15.01
N PHE A 192 -6.03 0.98 15.39
CA PHE A 192 -6.82 1.69 14.38
C PHE A 192 -5.89 2.54 13.49
N PRO A 193 -6.24 2.73 12.20
CA PRO A 193 -5.50 3.62 11.31
C PRO A 193 -5.30 5.02 11.92
N LEU A 194 -4.27 5.74 11.46
CA LEU A 194 -3.85 7.06 11.97
C LEU A 194 -3.17 7.05 13.35
N ASN A 195 -2.43 6.00 13.66
CA ASN A 195 -1.47 6.00 14.76
C ASN A 195 -0.05 5.92 14.18
N PHE A 196 0.62 7.06 14.03
CA PHE A 196 1.98 7.14 13.49
C PHE A 196 3.04 7.23 14.60
N SER A 197 2.82 6.59 15.76
CA SER A 197 3.79 6.59 16.86
C SER A 197 5.07 5.82 16.49
N PRO A 198 6.28 6.45 16.55
CA PRO A 198 7.55 5.78 16.27
C PRO A 198 7.78 4.47 17.04
N ASN A 199 7.52 4.49 18.36
CA ASN A 199 7.67 3.32 19.22
C ASN A 199 6.73 2.18 18.78
N TYR A 200 5.53 2.54 18.32
CA TYR A 200 4.54 1.57 17.91
C TYR A 200 4.84 1.02 16.51
N SER A 201 5.38 1.86 15.61
CA SER A 201 5.91 1.41 14.32
C SER A 201 6.98 0.33 14.47
N GLU A 202 7.90 0.48 15.43
CA GLU A 202 8.92 -0.53 15.70
C GLU A 202 8.32 -1.88 16.12
N ILE A 203 7.35 -1.87 17.03
CA ILE A 203 6.62 -3.08 17.45
C ILE A 203 5.93 -3.75 16.24
N LEU A 204 5.25 -2.97 15.38
CA LEU A 204 4.56 -3.49 14.21
C LEU A 204 5.53 -4.10 13.18
N ILE A 205 6.69 -3.48 12.98
CA ILE A 205 7.74 -3.99 12.09
C ILE A 205 8.29 -5.31 12.62
N GLU A 206 8.61 -5.40 13.92
CA GLU A 206 9.08 -6.63 14.55
C GLU A 206 8.03 -7.76 14.47
N MET A 207 6.78 -7.46 14.78
CA MET A 207 5.67 -8.42 14.65
C MET A 207 5.54 -8.93 13.21
N GLY A 208 5.53 -8.03 12.22
CA GLY A 208 5.44 -8.41 10.81
C GLY A 208 6.63 -9.25 10.33
N TYR A 209 7.82 -8.99 10.88
CA TYR A 209 9.02 -9.80 10.61
C TYR A 209 8.89 -11.22 11.18
N GLU A 210 8.45 -11.36 12.43
CA GLU A 210 8.22 -12.67 13.07
C GLU A 210 7.11 -13.47 12.35
N ASP A 211 5.99 -12.83 12.04
CA ASP A 211 4.86 -13.44 11.33
C ASP A 211 5.27 -13.93 9.93
N ALA A 212 6.22 -13.24 9.29
CA ALA A 212 6.73 -13.60 7.97
C ALA A 212 7.71 -14.78 7.97
N LYS A 213 8.19 -15.26 9.13
CA LYS A 213 9.12 -16.42 9.18
C LYS A 213 8.51 -17.70 8.60
N VAL A 214 7.18 -17.81 8.60
CA VAL A 214 6.44 -18.94 8.01
C VAL A 214 6.69 -19.11 6.50
N ILE A 215 7.15 -18.05 5.81
CA ILE A 215 7.45 -18.09 4.37
C ILE A 215 8.45 -19.19 4.01
N SER A 216 9.43 -19.44 4.87
CA SER A 216 10.45 -20.48 4.66
C SER A 216 9.87 -21.89 4.51
N SER A 217 8.69 -22.15 5.08
CA SER A 217 8.01 -23.45 4.99
C SER A 217 7.13 -23.59 3.73
N PHE A 218 6.92 -22.49 3.00
CA PHE A 218 6.03 -22.43 1.84
C PHE A 218 6.78 -22.57 0.51
N PHE A 219 8.09 -22.31 0.49
CA PHE A 219 8.96 -22.45 -0.67
C PHE A 219 9.83 -23.69 -0.57
#